data_AF-A0A7X7KZK8-F1
#
_entry.id   AF-A0A7X7KZK8-F1
#
_cell.length_a   1.000
_cell.length_b   1.000
_cell.length_c   1.000
_cell.angle_alpha   90.00
_cell.angle_beta   90.00
_cell.angle_gamma   90.00
#
_symmetry.space_group_name_H-M   'P 1'
#
loop_
_entity.id
_entity.type
_entity.pdbx_description
1 polymer ?
#
loop_
_entity_poly.entity_id
_entity_poly.type
_entity_poly.pdbx_seq_one_letter_code
_entity_poly.pdbx_strand_id
1 'polypeptide(L)'
;MSVQPKTLDEHRAYLHEIVRLKLFFMHDWLARHPDEAPVDVLRKRVDIYRKTDANPGALTPAVQAWDSEAWQALEQPLLACYARRRDDIAAFEREGFAILRASIDARCERDFLDDSPLKAYQCGSLRYNIYTEPTEQVGFHIANAVRPRSIFDNPHYLPACFLVMMEQVEVKYGATEIMTGTWLNGHRKWLELFPREWLDNMEPPNEDVQWHYGFWGQFITARGTFNRKLGDFVRQHRRLYYYPRRSYVAIASMRRHLLERLRQA
;
A
#
# COMPACT_ATOMS: atom_id res chain seq x y z
N MET A 1 -19.88 13.37 -14.99
CA MET A 1 -18.64 14.18 -15.00
C MET A 1 -17.48 13.22 -15.25
N SER A 2 -16.60 13.49 -16.24
CA SER A 2 -15.43 12.66 -16.48
C SER A 2 -14.43 12.82 -15.32
N VAL A 3 -13.99 11.70 -14.74
CA VAL A 3 -12.98 11.73 -13.67
C VAL A 3 -11.63 12.03 -14.32
N GLN A 4 -11.02 13.16 -13.97
CA GLN A 4 -9.73 13.59 -14.51
C GLN A 4 -8.56 12.95 -13.75
N PRO A 5 -7.45 12.63 -14.43
CA PRO A 5 -6.20 12.26 -13.76
C PRO A 5 -5.76 13.31 -12.73
N LYS A 6 -4.87 12.92 -11.81
CA LYS A 6 -4.23 13.88 -10.91
C LYS A 6 -3.22 14.74 -11.67
N THR A 7 -3.01 15.97 -11.22
CA THR A 7 -1.94 16.84 -11.73
C THR A 7 -0.61 16.57 -11.01
N LEU A 8 0.48 17.13 -11.53
CA LEU A 8 1.78 17.09 -10.86
C LEU A 8 1.74 17.78 -9.49
N ASP A 9 1.04 18.90 -9.36
CA ASP A 9 0.90 19.61 -8.08
C ASP A 9 0.13 18.81 -7.04
N GLU A 10 -0.95 18.14 -7.45
CA GLU A 10 -1.69 17.24 -6.58
C GLU A 10 -0.84 16.02 -6.18
N HIS A 11 0.04 15.56 -7.06
CA HIS A 11 0.98 14.50 -6.73
C HIS A 11 2.05 14.96 -5.72
N ARG A 12 2.60 16.17 -5.89
CA ARG A 12 3.49 16.81 -4.93
C ARG A 12 2.84 16.93 -3.56
N ALA A 13 1.60 17.43 -3.53
CA ALA A 13 0.80 17.51 -2.31
C ALA A 13 0.59 16.14 -1.67
N TYR A 14 0.31 15.10 -2.47
CA TYR A 14 0.24 13.73 -1.95
C TYR A 14 1.55 13.28 -1.29
N LEU A 15 2.70 13.48 -1.95
CA LEU A 15 4.01 13.10 -1.40
C LEU A 15 4.29 13.84 -0.08
N HIS A 16 3.93 15.12 0.01
CA HIS A 16 4.10 15.90 1.22
C HIS A 16 3.25 15.36 2.37
N GLU A 17 1.96 15.15 2.13
CA GLU A 17 1.01 14.69 3.13
C GLU A 17 1.33 13.27 3.64
N ILE A 18 1.68 12.35 2.74
CA ILE A 18 1.99 10.98 3.14
C ILE A 18 3.30 10.89 3.93
N VAL A 19 4.31 11.71 3.60
CA VAL A 19 5.56 11.75 4.38
C VAL A 19 5.32 12.35 5.76
N ARG A 20 4.54 13.43 5.85
CA ARG A 20 4.13 14.01 7.14
C ARG A 20 3.41 13.00 8.02
N LEU A 21 2.45 12.25 7.46
CA LEU A 21 1.76 11.21 8.19
C LEU A 21 2.70 10.08 8.65
N LYS A 22 3.67 9.69 7.80
CA LYS A 22 4.71 8.72 8.16
C LYS A 22 5.60 9.20 9.31
N LEU A 23 6.00 10.47 9.31
CA LEU A 23 6.77 11.05 10.41
C LEU A 23 5.96 11.09 11.71
N PHE A 24 4.70 11.53 11.65
CA PHE A 24 3.78 11.47 12.78
C PHE A 24 3.66 10.04 13.33
N PHE A 25 3.43 9.06 12.45
CA PHE A 25 3.32 7.66 12.83
C PHE A 25 4.60 7.12 13.46
N MET A 26 5.77 7.40 12.88
CA MET A 26 7.07 6.96 13.41
C MET A 26 7.27 7.43 14.85
N HIS A 27 6.96 8.71 15.13
CA HIS A 27 7.08 9.28 16.46
C HIS A 27 6.17 8.60 17.48
N ASP A 28 4.87 8.49 17.16
CA ASP A 28 3.91 7.83 18.04
C ASP A 28 4.21 6.32 18.22
N TRP A 29 4.70 5.66 17.17
CA TRP A 29 5.11 4.26 17.21
C TRP A 29 6.26 4.04 18.19
N LEU A 30 7.32 4.85 18.10
CA LEU A 30 8.49 4.75 18.97
C LEU A 30 8.16 5.09 20.43
N ALA A 31 7.18 5.96 20.68
CA ALA A 31 6.68 6.21 22.03
C ALA A 31 5.99 4.98 22.65
N ARG A 32 5.38 4.13 21.83
CA ARG A 32 4.69 2.89 22.27
C ARG A 32 5.58 1.64 22.20
N HIS A 33 6.67 1.70 21.44
CA HIS A 33 7.62 0.60 21.24
C HIS A 33 9.04 1.11 21.47
N PRO A 34 9.41 1.45 22.73
CA PRO A 34 10.70 2.07 23.03
C PRO A 34 11.91 1.17 22.74
N ASP A 35 11.68 -0.14 22.61
CA ASP A 35 12.72 -1.13 22.30
C ASP A 35 13.06 -1.20 20.80
N GLU A 36 12.22 -0.64 19.91
CA GLU A 36 12.55 -0.56 18.48
C GLU A 36 13.51 0.62 18.22
N ALA A 37 14.58 0.35 17.47
CA ALA A 37 15.52 1.40 17.09
C ALA A 37 14.85 2.38 16.10
N PRO A 38 15.03 3.71 16.26
CA PRO A 38 14.44 4.69 15.34
C PRO A 38 14.82 4.50 13.87
N VAL A 39 16.04 4.02 13.61
CA VAL A 39 16.51 3.67 12.25
C VAL A 39 15.71 2.50 11.67
N ASP A 40 15.37 1.49 12.48
CA ASP A 40 14.57 0.36 12.05
C ASP A 40 13.13 0.80 11.75
N VAL A 41 12.55 1.67 12.59
CA VAL A 41 11.21 2.22 12.33
C VAL A 41 11.18 3.01 11.03
N LEU A 42 12.18 3.86 10.81
CA LEU A 42 12.31 4.65 9.58
C LEU A 42 12.42 3.75 8.34
N ARG A 43 13.22 2.68 8.40
CA ARG A 43 13.50 1.81 7.23
C ARG A 43 12.47 0.70 6.99
N LYS A 44 11.86 0.16 8.05
CA LYS A 44 10.99 -1.04 7.99
C LYS A 44 9.50 -0.71 8.14
N ARG A 45 9.14 0.26 8.98
CA ARG A 45 7.74 0.57 9.30
C ARG A 45 7.15 1.61 8.35
N VAL A 46 7.89 2.69 8.11
CA VAL A 46 7.41 3.82 7.29
C VAL A 46 8.07 3.89 5.93
N ASP A 47 9.39 3.74 5.83
CA ASP A 47 10.19 3.87 4.62
C ASP A 47 9.87 5.14 3.79
N ILE A 48 10.60 6.20 4.13
CA ILE A 48 10.52 7.48 3.42
C ILE A 48 11.51 7.53 2.25
N TYR A 49 12.56 6.69 2.24
CA TYR A 49 13.56 6.61 1.18
C TYR A 49 12.96 6.39 -0.21
N ARG A 50 11.92 5.56 -0.31
CA ARG A 50 11.19 5.36 -1.58
C ARG A 50 10.43 6.60 -2.09
N LYS A 51 10.43 7.71 -1.34
CA LYS A 51 9.78 8.99 -1.70
C LYS A 51 10.77 10.14 -1.87
N THR A 52 12.06 9.87 -1.75
CA THR A 52 13.16 10.84 -1.89
C THR A 52 13.96 10.58 -3.16
N ASP A 53 14.59 11.61 -3.71
CA ASP A 53 15.49 11.50 -4.87
C ASP A 53 16.76 10.67 -4.58
N ALA A 54 17.12 10.50 -3.30
CA ALA A 54 18.15 9.56 -2.84
C ALA A 54 17.92 8.10 -3.30
N ASN A 55 16.68 7.73 -3.63
CA ASN A 55 16.41 6.53 -4.42
C ASN A 55 16.33 6.91 -5.90
N PRO A 56 17.37 6.66 -6.72
CA PRO A 56 17.40 7.07 -8.12
C PRO A 56 16.50 6.21 -9.03
N GLY A 57 16.06 5.04 -8.55
CA GLY A 57 15.29 4.08 -9.33
C GLY A 57 13.77 4.27 -9.25
N ALA A 58 13.06 3.20 -9.62
CA ALA A 58 11.61 3.10 -9.49
C ALA A 58 11.14 3.19 -8.03
N LEU A 59 9.84 3.31 -7.83
CA LEU A 59 9.22 3.33 -6.49
C LEU A 59 9.71 2.18 -5.59
N THR A 60 9.80 0.96 -6.12
CA THR A 60 10.27 -0.21 -5.37
C THR A 60 11.55 -0.76 -6.01
N PRO A 61 12.73 -0.22 -5.65
CA PRO A 61 13.99 -0.70 -6.22
C PRO A 61 14.32 -2.10 -5.69
N ALA A 62 15.02 -2.91 -6.49
CA ALA A 62 15.43 -4.27 -6.09
C ALA A 62 16.35 -4.27 -4.86
N VAL A 63 17.23 -3.27 -4.77
CA VAL A 63 18.14 -3.04 -3.63
C VAL A 63 17.97 -1.61 -3.16
N GLN A 64 17.92 -1.40 -1.84
CA GLN A 64 17.90 -0.07 -1.25
C GLN A 64 19.31 0.33 -0.84
N ALA A 65 19.77 1.50 -1.29
CA ALA A 65 21.10 2.00 -1.02
C ALA A 65 21.14 2.77 0.32
N TRP A 66 20.85 2.06 1.41
CA TRP A 66 20.76 2.65 2.75
C TRP A 66 22.05 3.32 3.23
N ASP A 67 23.20 2.85 2.77
CA ASP A 67 24.50 3.41 3.17
C ASP A 67 25.04 4.43 2.16
N SER A 68 24.24 4.81 1.17
CA SER A 68 24.62 5.86 0.21
C SER A 68 24.71 7.22 0.87
N GLU A 69 25.67 8.04 0.43
CA GLU A 69 25.83 9.42 0.93
C GLU A 69 24.54 10.23 0.78
N ALA A 70 23.82 10.04 -0.34
CA ALA A 70 22.55 10.72 -0.61
C ALA A 70 21.47 10.40 0.44
N TRP A 71 21.33 9.14 0.86
CA TRP A 71 20.38 8.79 1.93
C TRP A 71 20.89 9.18 3.31
N GLN A 72 22.18 8.97 3.60
CA GLN A 72 22.78 9.32 4.89
C GLN A 72 22.68 10.83 5.20
N ALA A 73 22.77 11.69 4.17
CA ALA A 73 22.55 13.13 4.28
C ALA A 73 21.12 13.52 4.71
N LEU A 74 20.15 12.62 4.57
CA LEU A 74 18.75 12.82 4.99
C LEU A 74 18.44 12.08 6.30
N GLU A 75 18.90 10.84 6.42
CA GLU A 75 18.63 9.96 7.55
C GLU A 75 19.26 10.48 8.85
N GLN A 76 20.55 10.83 8.83
CA GLN A 76 21.24 11.26 10.06
C GLN A 76 20.63 12.54 10.65
N PRO A 77 20.36 13.61 9.88
CA PRO A 77 19.66 14.78 10.41
C PRO A 77 18.24 14.46 10.90
N LEU A 78 17.53 13.54 10.24
CA LEU A 78 16.18 13.15 10.65
C LEU A 78 16.19 12.39 11.98
N LEU A 79 17.13 11.45 12.16
CA LEU A 79 17.31 10.72 13.43
C LEU A 79 17.75 11.67 14.57
N ALA A 80 18.64 12.61 14.28
CA ALA A 80 19.01 13.65 15.23
C ALA A 80 17.82 14.58 15.58
N CYS A 81 16.96 14.90 14.61
CA CYS A 81 15.72 15.64 14.84
C CYS A 81 14.77 14.86 15.76
N TYR A 82 14.55 13.57 15.51
CA TYR A 82 13.76 12.70 16.38
C TYR A 82 14.31 12.72 17.82
N ALA A 83 15.62 12.54 17.99
CA ALA A 83 16.25 12.52 19.30
C ALA A 83 16.03 13.82 20.10
N ARG A 84 16.05 14.99 19.44
CA ARG A 84 15.78 16.29 20.08
C ARG A 84 14.29 16.56 20.33
N ARG A 85 13.39 15.88 19.61
CA ARG A 85 11.94 16.12 19.61
C ARG A 85 11.13 14.92 20.11
N ARG A 86 11.72 14.09 20.98
CA ARG A 86 11.06 12.88 21.52
C ARG A 86 9.71 13.17 22.18
N ASP A 87 9.56 14.31 22.83
CA ASP A 87 8.33 14.67 23.56
C ASP A 87 7.40 15.60 22.77
N ASP A 88 7.75 15.96 21.52
CA ASP A 88 6.95 16.87 20.69
C ASP A 88 6.81 16.34 19.25
N ILE A 89 5.73 15.58 19.04
CA ILE A 89 5.38 14.99 17.74
C ILE A 89 5.17 16.05 16.66
N ALA A 90 4.61 17.22 17.02
CA ALA A 90 4.30 18.28 16.06
C ALA A 90 5.57 19.00 15.61
N ALA A 91 6.52 19.23 16.53
CA ALA A 91 7.84 19.74 16.17
C ALA A 91 8.63 18.74 15.35
N PHE A 92 8.62 17.45 15.72
CA PHE A 92 9.29 16.41 14.94
C PHE A 92 8.75 16.33 13.52
N GLU A 93 7.43 16.29 13.33
CA GLU A 93 6.84 16.24 11.99
C GLU A 93 7.24 17.47 11.15
N ARG A 94 7.16 18.67 11.73
CA ARG A 94 7.47 19.92 11.02
C ARG A 94 8.95 20.00 10.63
N GLU A 95 9.86 19.75 11.57
CA GLU A 95 11.31 19.83 11.36
C GLU A 95 11.82 18.66 10.50
N GLY A 96 11.34 17.45 10.79
CA GLY A 96 11.66 16.24 10.01
C GLY A 96 11.20 16.37 8.56
N PHE A 97 10.02 16.92 8.31
CA PHE A 97 9.57 17.18 6.94
C PHE A 97 10.43 18.23 6.24
N ALA A 98 10.87 19.29 6.95
CA ALA A 98 11.72 20.32 6.37
C ALA A 98 13.06 19.76 5.87
N ILE A 99 13.64 18.78 6.58
CA ILE A 99 14.86 18.05 6.17
C ILE A 99 14.65 17.32 4.83
N LEU A 100 13.49 16.68 4.66
CA LEU A 100 13.21 15.80 3.54
C LEU A 100 12.64 16.53 2.31
N ARG A 101 12.07 17.72 2.50
CA ARG A 101 11.25 18.42 1.51
C ARG A 101 11.93 18.58 0.16
N ALA A 102 13.17 19.09 0.15
CA ALA A 102 13.89 19.35 -1.09
C ALA A 102 14.10 18.06 -1.92
N SER A 103 14.46 16.97 -1.24
CA SER A 103 14.66 15.66 -1.84
C SER A 103 13.35 15.03 -2.37
N ILE A 104 12.24 15.25 -1.67
CA ILE A 104 10.90 14.81 -2.12
C ILE A 104 10.48 15.61 -3.36
N ASP A 105 10.68 16.93 -3.34
CA ASP A 105 10.33 17.82 -4.45
C ASP A 105 11.14 17.47 -5.71
N ALA A 106 12.44 17.17 -5.56
CA ALA A 106 13.33 16.76 -6.64
C ALA A 106 12.92 15.42 -7.30
N ARG A 107 12.28 14.51 -6.55
CA ARG A 107 11.76 13.25 -7.08
C ARG A 107 10.39 13.36 -7.73
N CYS A 108 9.61 14.39 -7.39
CA CYS A 108 8.17 14.44 -7.62
C CYS A 108 7.76 14.14 -9.08
N GLU A 109 8.43 14.72 -10.07
CA GLU A 109 8.10 14.50 -11.47
C GLU A 109 8.35 13.06 -11.91
N ARG A 110 9.47 12.46 -11.48
CA ARG A 110 9.77 11.05 -11.77
C ARG A 110 8.73 10.12 -11.16
N ASP A 111 8.32 10.35 -9.92
CA ASP A 111 7.30 9.53 -9.24
C ASP A 111 5.92 9.70 -9.89
N PHE A 112 5.61 10.90 -10.39
CA PHE A 112 4.38 11.20 -11.13
C PHE A 112 4.28 10.42 -12.45
N LEU A 113 5.39 10.35 -13.18
CA LEU A 113 5.48 9.69 -14.49
C LEU A 113 5.69 8.17 -14.39
N ASP A 114 5.99 7.64 -13.20
CA ASP A 114 6.26 6.21 -13.00
C ASP A 114 4.97 5.37 -13.14
N ASP A 115 4.88 4.64 -14.26
CA ASP A 115 3.84 3.66 -14.55
C ASP A 115 4.30 2.20 -14.35
N SER A 116 5.57 2.00 -14.00
CA SER A 116 6.18 0.67 -13.89
C SER A 116 5.45 -0.29 -12.94
N PRO A 117 4.83 0.14 -11.82
CA PRO A 117 4.15 -0.80 -10.93
C PRO A 117 2.98 -1.54 -11.59
N LEU A 118 2.30 -0.93 -12.56
CA LEU A 118 1.14 -1.53 -13.22
C LEU A 118 1.53 -2.50 -14.35
N LYS A 119 2.75 -2.40 -14.89
CA LYS A 119 3.22 -3.28 -15.98
C LYS A 119 3.28 -4.76 -15.58
N ALA A 120 3.43 -5.03 -14.28
CA ALA A 120 3.46 -6.38 -13.74
C ALA A 120 2.06 -7.00 -13.51
N TYR A 121 0.97 -6.30 -13.85
CA TYR A 121 -0.38 -6.79 -13.60
C TYR A 121 -0.98 -7.51 -14.81
N GLN A 122 -1.13 -8.83 -14.71
CA GLN A 122 -1.57 -9.69 -15.81
C GLN A 122 -3.09 -9.85 -15.90
N CYS A 123 -3.83 -9.46 -14.86
CA CYS A 123 -5.27 -9.71 -14.73
C CYS A 123 -6.01 -8.40 -14.38
N GLY A 124 -5.72 -7.33 -15.13
CA GLY A 124 -6.28 -6.00 -14.89
C GLY A 124 -5.74 -5.39 -13.60
N SER A 125 -6.58 -5.27 -12.57
CA SER A 125 -6.18 -4.74 -11.26
C SER A 125 -5.62 -5.80 -10.30
N LEU A 126 -5.48 -7.04 -10.77
CA LEU A 126 -4.89 -8.15 -10.02
C LEU A 126 -3.62 -8.67 -10.71
N ARG A 127 -2.68 -9.15 -9.89
CA ARG A 127 -1.53 -9.96 -10.30
C ARG A 127 -1.31 -11.07 -9.31
N TYR A 128 -0.77 -12.20 -9.74
CA TYR A 128 -0.40 -13.31 -8.86
C TYR A 128 1.11 -13.40 -8.67
N ASN A 129 1.54 -14.02 -7.58
CA ASN A 129 2.93 -14.38 -7.33
C ASN A 129 3.43 -15.36 -8.39
N ILE A 130 4.70 -15.24 -8.80
CA ILE A 130 5.32 -16.17 -9.73
C ILE A 130 5.99 -17.29 -8.94
N TYR A 131 5.62 -18.53 -9.25
CA TYR A 131 6.18 -19.75 -8.66
C TYR A 131 6.98 -20.52 -9.72
N THR A 132 7.99 -21.28 -9.28
CA THR A 132 8.78 -22.17 -10.13
C THR A 132 8.17 -23.57 -10.24
N GLU A 133 7.44 -23.99 -9.22
CA GLU A 133 6.79 -25.30 -9.12
C GLU A 133 5.26 -25.17 -9.03
N PRO A 134 4.49 -26.23 -9.32
CA PRO A 134 3.08 -26.30 -9.01
C PRO A 134 2.83 -25.97 -7.53
N THR A 135 1.73 -25.27 -7.25
CA THR A 135 1.36 -24.86 -5.89
C THR A 135 -0.15 -24.84 -5.75
N GLU A 136 -0.64 -25.41 -4.65
CA GLU A 136 -2.07 -25.49 -4.34
C GLU A 136 -2.68 -24.11 -4.07
N GLN A 137 -1.94 -23.26 -3.34
CA GLN A 137 -2.39 -21.94 -2.94
C GLN A 137 -1.56 -20.85 -3.61
N VAL A 138 -2.23 -19.90 -4.29
CA VAL A 138 -1.58 -18.78 -4.99
C VAL A 138 -1.90 -17.44 -4.34
N GLY A 139 -0.85 -16.72 -3.96
CA GLY A 139 -0.95 -15.35 -3.46
C GLY A 139 -1.16 -14.34 -4.58
N PHE A 140 -2.04 -13.37 -4.36
CA PHE A 140 -2.28 -12.27 -5.31
C PHE A 140 -2.13 -10.87 -4.69
N HIS A 141 -1.88 -9.88 -5.56
CA HIS A 141 -1.70 -8.47 -5.24
C HIS A 141 -2.71 -7.62 -6.00
N ILE A 142 -3.01 -6.45 -5.43
CA ILE A 142 -4.06 -5.56 -5.92
C ILE A 142 -3.45 -4.19 -6.22
N ALA A 143 -3.81 -3.59 -7.35
CA ALA A 143 -3.54 -2.18 -7.66
C ALA A 143 -4.75 -1.58 -8.37
N ASN A 144 -4.83 -0.25 -8.42
CA ASN A 144 -5.88 0.41 -9.20
C ASN A 144 -5.42 0.66 -10.64
N ALA A 145 -5.66 -0.30 -11.54
CA ALA A 145 -5.30 -0.18 -12.95
C ALA A 145 -6.28 0.68 -13.76
N VAL A 146 -7.46 1.01 -13.21
CA VAL A 146 -8.49 1.85 -13.88
C VAL A 146 -8.51 3.29 -13.35
N ARG A 147 -7.44 3.69 -12.65
CA ARG A 147 -7.24 5.06 -12.19
C ARG A 147 -7.47 6.05 -13.36
N PRO A 148 -8.12 7.20 -13.12
CA PRO A 148 -8.47 7.76 -11.82
C PRO A 148 -9.78 7.24 -11.20
N ARG A 149 -10.50 6.33 -11.87
CA ARG A 149 -11.70 5.69 -11.32
C ARG A 149 -11.32 4.65 -10.26
N SER A 150 -12.26 4.30 -9.40
CA SER A 150 -12.07 3.22 -8.44
C SER A 150 -12.27 1.86 -9.10
N ILE A 151 -11.51 0.86 -8.65
CA ILE A 151 -11.75 -0.55 -8.98
C ILE A 151 -13.15 -1.05 -8.53
N PHE A 152 -13.80 -0.30 -7.64
CA PHE A 152 -15.15 -0.57 -7.13
C PHE A 152 -16.27 0.22 -7.82
N ASP A 153 -15.98 1.08 -8.80
CA ASP A 153 -17.01 1.90 -9.46
C ASP A 153 -17.83 1.08 -10.47
N ASN A 154 -17.20 0.11 -11.14
CA ASN A 154 -17.89 -0.85 -12.01
C ASN A 154 -18.02 -2.18 -11.27
N PRO A 155 -19.25 -2.66 -10.95
CA PRO A 155 -19.45 -3.89 -10.19
C PRO A 155 -18.95 -5.15 -10.91
N HIS A 156 -18.76 -5.12 -12.24
CA HIS A 156 -18.28 -6.25 -13.03
C HIS A 156 -16.76 -6.30 -13.19
N TYR A 157 -16.05 -5.20 -12.93
CA TYR A 157 -14.62 -5.08 -13.25
C TYR A 157 -13.73 -6.02 -12.42
N LEU A 158 -13.85 -5.97 -11.08
CA LEU A 158 -13.07 -6.88 -10.22
C LEU A 158 -13.47 -8.35 -10.37
N PRO A 159 -14.76 -8.72 -10.46
CA PRO A 159 -15.15 -10.09 -10.79
C PRO A 159 -14.49 -10.63 -12.06
N ALA A 160 -14.44 -9.82 -13.14
CA ALA A 160 -13.75 -10.21 -14.36
C ALA A 160 -12.24 -10.39 -14.16
N CYS A 161 -11.58 -9.50 -13.40
CA CYS A 161 -10.17 -9.64 -13.04
C CYS A 161 -9.90 -10.96 -12.29
N PHE A 162 -10.76 -11.31 -11.32
CA PHE A 162 -10.64 -12.55 -10.57
C PHE A 162 -10.84 -13.79 -11.43
N LEU A 163 -11.83 -13.80 -12.32
CA LEU A 163 -12.09 -14.95 -13.22
C LEU A 163 -10.87 -15.23 -14.11
N VAL A 164 -10.29 -14.18 -14.71
CA VAL A 164 -9.07 -14.30 -15.52
C VAL A 164 -7.90 -14.79 -14.68
N MET A 165 -7.72 -14.25 -13.47
CA MET A 165 -6.63 -14.66 -12.59
C MET A 165 -6.75 -16.14 -12.19
N MET A 166 -7.94 -16.58 -11.78
CA MET A 166 -8.20 -17.95 -11.36
C MET A 166 -7.93 -18.96 -12.49
N GLU A 167 -8.39 -18.66 -13.70
CA GLU A 167 -8.11 -19.49 -14.88
C GLU A 167 -6.60 -19.61 -15.14
N GLN A 168 -5.87 -18.48 -15.09
CA GLN A 168 -4.42 -18.51 -15.31
C GLN A 168 -3.67 -19.32 -14.26
N VAL A 169 -4.01 -19.19 -12.97
CA VAL A 169 -3.28 -19.86 -11.89
C VAL A 169 -3.62 -21.36 -11.78
N GLU A 170 -4.85 -21.76 -12.10
CA GLU A 170 -5.21 -23.18 -12.23
C GLU A 170 -4.39 -23.84 -13.33
N VAL A 171 -4.36 -23.25 -14.53
CA VAL A 171 -3.65 -23.82 -15.69
C VAL A 171 -2.14 -23.83 -15.46
N LYS A 172 -1.59 -22.75 -14.93
CA LYS A 172 -0.14 -22.58 -14.81
C LYS A 172 0.47 -23.32 -13.62
N TYR A 173 -0.24 -23.39 -12.50
CA TYR A 173 0.30 -23.88 -11.23
C TYR A 173 -0.47 -25.06 -10.64
N GLY A 174 -1.59 -25.47 -11.23
CA GLY A 174 -2.48 -26.45 -10.61
C GLY A 174 -3.13 -25.93 -9.32
N ALA A 175 -3.22 -24.61 -9.17
CA ALA A 175 -3.76 -24.00 -7.96
C ALA A 175 -5.23 -24.35 -7.76
N THR A 176 -5.62 -24.63 -6.53
CA THR A 176 -7.01 -24.86 -6.11
C THR A 176 -7.51 -23.73 -5.21
N GLU A 177 -6.60 -22.89 -4.68
CA GLU A 177 -6.91 -21.79 -3.78
C GLU A 177 -6.20 -20.49 -4.18
N ILE A 178 -6.85 -19.37 -3.85
CA ILE A 178 -6.24 -18.04 -3.94
C ILE A 178 -6.23 -17.36 -2.57
N MET A 179 -5.22 -16.55 -2.30
CA MET A 179 -5.04 -15.88 -1.02
C MET A 179 -4.45 -14.48 -1.16
N THR A 180 -4.74 -13.59 -0.21
CA THR A 180 -4.02 -12.32 -0.08
C THR A 180 -4.06 -11.79 1.34
N GLY A 181 -3.02 -11.03 1.71
CA GLY A 181 -2.96 -10.21 2.92
C GLY A 181 -3.07 -8.73 2.56
N THR A 182 -4.17 -8.07 2.93
CA THR A 182 -4.44 -6.69 2.50
C THR A 182 -5.30 -5.92 3.51
N TRP A 183 -5.08 -4.61 3.63
CA TRP A 183 -5.98 -3.71 4.37
C TRP A 183 -7.40 -3.70 3.80
N LEU A 184 -7.57 -4.05 2.52
CA LEU A 184 -8.88 -4.16 1.89
C LEU A 184 -9.76 -5.25 2.53
N ASN A 185 -9.18 -6.21 3.25
CA ASN A 185 -9.94 -7.20 4.03
C ASN A 185 -10.66 -6.59 5.25
N GLY A 186 -10.51 -5.29 5.52
CA GLY A 186 -11.39 -4.52 6.41
C GLY A 186 -12.44 -3.66 5.67
N HIS A 187 -12.40 -3.58 4.34
CA HIS A 187 -13.23 -2.68 3.54
C HIS A 187 -14.48 -3.38 2.99
N ARG A 188 -15.67 -2.84 3.30
CA ARG A 188 -16.95 -3.46 2.94
C ARG A 188 -17.09 -3.84 1.46
N LYS A 189 -16.84 -2.92 0.52
CA LYS A 189 -16.98 -3.19 -0.93
C LYS A 189 -16.03 -4.29 -1.44
N TRP A 190 -14.93 -4.52 -0.73
CA TRP A 190 -14.01 -5.60 -1.05
C TRP A 190 -14.57 -6.93 -0.56
N LEU A 191 -15.03 -6.98 0.70
CA LEU A 191 -15.60 -8.20 1.29
C LEU A 191 -16.87 -8.69 0.57
N GLU A 192 -17.65 -7.78 -0.02
CA GLU A 192 -18.81 -8.14 -0.85
C GLU A 192 -18.45 -9.00 -2.08
N LEU A 193 -17.18 -9.02 -2.53
CA LEU A 193 -16.73 -9.79 -3.70
C LEU A 193 -16.54 -11.29 -3.42
N PHE A 194 -16.51 -11.69 -2.16
CA PHE A 194 -16.08 -13.04 -1.76
C PHE A 194 -17.22 -13.86 -1.16
N PRO A 195 -17.19 -15.20 -1.34
CA PRO A 195 -18.12 -16.09 -0.64
C PRO A 195 -17.83 -16.09 0.87
N ARG A 196 -18.77 -16.68 1.61
CA ARG A 196 -18.69 -16.80 3.07
C ARG A 196 -17.38 -17.45 3.56
N GLU A 197 -16.87 -18.41 2.80
CA GLU A 197 -15.59 -19.08 3.04
C GLU A 197 -14.42 -18.11 3.26
N TRP A 198 -14.33 -17.01 2.50
CA TRP A 198 -13.30 -16.00 2.71
C TRP A 198 -13.42 -15.28 4.06
N LEU A 199 -14.64 -15.10 4.56
CA LEU A 199 -14.88 -14.48 5.86
C LEU A 199 -14.58 -15.45 6.99
N ASP A 200 -14.91 -16.73 6.81
CA ASP A 200 -14.63 -17.78 7.80
C ASP A 200 -13.12 -18.07 7.92
N ASN A 201 -12.38 -17.94 6.82
CA ASN A 201 -10.91 -18.09 6.76
C ASN A 201 -10.12 -16.81 7.14
N MET A 202 -10.80 -15.74 7.57
CA MET A 202 -10.15 -14.45 7.82
C MET A 202 -9.31 -14.47 9.10
N GLU A 203 -8.01 -14.22 8.95
CA GLU A 203 -7.09 -14.07 10.08
C GLU A 203 -7.36 -12.78 10.89
N PRO A 204 -6.89 -12.73 12.15
CA PRO A 204 -6.87 -11.49 12.92
C PRO A 204 -6.13 -10.33 12.20
N PRO A 205 -6.43 -9.07 12.56
CA PRO A 205 -5.65 -7.93 12.10
C PRO A 205 -4.16 -8.08 12.42
N ASN A 206 -3.31 -7.84 11.44
CA ASN A 206 -1.89 -7.65 11.67
C ASN A 206 -1.62 -6.20 12.08
N GLU A 207 -1.31 -5.97 13.35
CA GLU A 207 -0.99 -4.65 13.90
C GLU A 207 0.51 -4.29 13.83
N ASP A 208 1.35 -5.25 13.41
CA ASP A 208 2.79 -5.08 13.19
C ASP A 208 3.04 -4.32 11.87
N VAL A 209 2.82 -3.00 11.90
CA VAL A 209 2.81 -2.15 10.69
C VAL A 209 4.12 -2.24 9.91
N GLN A 210 4.04 -2.44 8.60
CA GLN A 210 5.20 -2.47 7.70
C GLN A 210 5.08 -1.41 6.60
N TRP A 211 6.20 -1.07 5.95
CA TRP A 211 6.28 0.02 4.97
C TRP A 211 5.42 -0.12 3.71
N HIS A 212 5.06 -1.36 3.35
CA HIS A 212 4.47 -1.65 2.05
C HIS A 212 2.99 -1.22 1.96
N TYR A 213 2.47 -1.19 0.73
CA TYR A 213 1.08 -0.78 0.46
C TYR A 213 0.00 -1.72 1.02
N GLY A 214 0.41 -2.88 1.55
CA GLY A 214 -0.46 -3.70 2.40
C GLY A 214 -1.00 -2.92 3.59
N PHE A 215 -0.20 -2.02 4.18
CA PHE A 215 -0.61 -1.12 5.25
C PHE A 215 -0.94 0.29 4.73
N TRP A 216 0.01 0.88 3.99
CA TRP A 216 -0.04 2.30 3.63
C TRP A 216 -0.89 2.62 2.40
N GLY A 217 -1.36 1.61 1.66
CA GLY A 217 -2.18 1.80 0.47
C GLY A 217 -3.52 2.48 0.75
N GLN A 218 -4.05 2.37 1.96
CA GLN A 218 -5.31 3.00 2.37
C GLN A 218 -5.29 4.54 2.29
N PHE A 219 -4.08 5.15 2.38
CA PHE A 219 -3.91 6.60 2.30
C PHE A 219 -3.87 7.14 0.87
N ILE A 220 -4.08 6.28 -0.13
CA ILE A 220 -4.09 6.64 -1.55
C ILE A 220 -5.53 6.53 -2.06
N THR A 221 -6.07 7.62 -2.58
CA THR A 221 -7.39 7.62 -3.23
C THR A 221 -7.35 6.91 -4.58
N ALA A 222 -8.51 6.58 -5.15
CA ALA A 222 -8.60 6.03 -6.51
C ALA A 222 -7.88 6.91 -7.57
N ARG A 223 -7.90 8.23 -7.36
CA ARG A 223 -7.24 9.23 -8.22
C ARG A 223 -5.73 9.31 -8.01
N GLY A 224 -5.20 8.64 -6.98
CA GLY A 224 -3.78 8.65 -6.66
C GLY A 224 -3.33 9.88 -5.87
N THR A 225 -4.25 10.51 -5.14
CA THR A 225 -4.01 11.63 -4.21
C THR A 225 -4.08 11.14 -2.75
N PHE A 226 -3.76 12.01 -1.79
CA PHE A 226 -3.81 11.66 -0.37
C PHE A 226 -5.25 11.53 0.15
N ASN A 227 -5.55 10.44 0.84
CA ASN A 227 -6.83 10.20 1.48
C ASN A 227 -6.87 10.89 2.86
N ARG A 228 -7.23 12.19 2.87
CA ARG A 228 -7.26 13.03 4.08
C ARG A 228 -8.08 12.39 5.21
N LYS A 229 -9.26 11.85 4.91
CA LYS A 229 -10.12 11.20 5.90
C LYS A 229 -9.38 10.12 6.71
N LEU A 230 -8.61 9.26 6.05
CA LEU A 230 -7.88 8.21 6.75
C LEU A 230 -6.59 8.75 7.41
N GLY A 231 -5.95 9.76 6.83
CA GLY A 231 -4.84 10.46 7.47
C GLY A 231 -5.25 11.12 8.79
N ASP A 232 -6.37 11.85 8.80
CA ASP A 232 -6.92 12.51 9.99
C ASP A 232 -7.32 11.49 11.06
N PHE A 233 -7.87 10.34 10.65
CA PHE A 233 -8.16 9.25 11.57
C PHE A 233 -6.90 8.77 12.31
N VAL A 234 -5.79 8.55 11.61
CA VAL A 234 -4.52 8.16 12.27
C VAL A 234 -4.05 9.23 13.23
N ARG A 235 -4.15 10.51 12.86
CA ARG A 235 -3.76 11.63 13.73
C ARG A 235 -4.61 11.68 15.01
N GLN A 236 -5.90 11.43 14.90
CA GLN A 236 -6.84 11.47 16.02
C GLN A 236 -6.74 10.23 16.91
N HIS A 237 -6.60 9.04 16.31
CA HIS A 237 -6.74 7.77 17.00
C HIS A 237 -5.43 7.01 17.21
N ARG A 238 -4.31 7.49 16.64
CA ARG A 238 -2.96 6.90 16.76
C ARG A 238 -2.88 5.43 16.32
N ARG A 239 -3.75 5.05 15.39
CA ARG A 239 -3.85 3.70 14.83
C ARG A 239 -4.34 3.75 13.39
N LEU A 240 -3.99 2.72 12.61
CA LEU A 240 -4.50 2.59 11.25
C LEU A 240 -6.02 2.32 11.28
N TYR A 241 -6.74 2.81 10.27
CA TYR A 241 -8.17 2.54 10.14
C TYR A 241 -8.39 1.08 9.75
N TYR A 242 -7.66 0.62 8.73
CA TYR A 242 -7.66 -0.75 8.28
C TYR A 242 -6.28 -1.38 8.52
N TYR A 243 -6.22 -2.30 9.47
CA TYR A 243 -5.09 -3.21 9.60
C TYR A 243 -5.24 -4.37 8.60
N PRO A 244 -4.15 -4.80 7.94
CA PRO A 244 -4.20 -5.91 7.00
C PRO A 244 -4.66 -7.17 7.69
N ARG A 245 -5.47 -7.95 6.98
CA ARG A 245 -5.82 -9.32 7.38
C ARG A 245 -5.49 -10.23 6.21
N ARG A 246 -5.12 -11.45 6.50
CA ARG A 246 -4.96 -12.50 5.50
C ARG A 246 -6.24 -13.33 5.42
N SER A 247 -6.58 -13.75 4.21
CA SER A 247 -7.62 -14.74 3.99
C SER A 247 -7.34 -15.50 2.69
N TYR A 248 -8.04 -16.61 2.50
CA TYR A 248 -7.98 -17.48 1.34
C TYR A 248 -9.35 -18.10 1.04
N VAL A 249 -9.51 -18.57 -0.19
CA VAL A 249 -10.73 -19.24 -0.68
C VAL A 249 -10.38 -20.22 -1.79
N ALA A 250 -11.11 -21.33 -1.83
CA ALA A 250 -11.09 -22.26 -2.95
C ALA A 250 -11.57 -21.59 -4.24
N ILE A 251 -10.83 -21.78 -5.33
CA ILE A 251 -11.12 -21.22 -6.65
C ILE A 251 -12.52 -21.65 -7.14
N ALA A 252 -12.90 -22.90 -6.92
CA ALA A 252 -14.22 -23.41 -7.29
C ALA A 252 -15.36 -22.66 -6.57
N SER A 253 -15.18 -22.35 -5.29
CA SER A 253 -16.13 -21.62 -4.45
C SER A 253 -16.26 -20.17 -4.90
N MET A 254 -15.12 -19.50 -5.08
CA MET A 254 -15.04 -18.12 -5.58
C MET A 254 -15.66 -17.97 -6.97
N ARG A 255 -15.32 -18.88 -7.91
CA ARG A 255 -15.87 -18.87 -9.27
C ARG A 255 -17.39 -18.97 -9.28
N ARG A 256 -17.96 -19.93 -8.53
CA ARG A 256 -19.41 -20.08 -8.40
C ARG A 256 -20.07 -18.81 -7.85
N HIS A 257 -19.52 -18.26 -6.77
CA HIS A 257 -20.02 -17.03 -6.14
C HIS A 257 -20.04 -15.84 -7.13
N LEU A 258 -18.94 -15.62 -7.85
CA LEU A 258 -18.84 -14.52 -8.82
C LEU A 258 -19.80 -14.70 -10.00
N LEU A 259 -19.94 -15.91 -10.54
CA LEU A 259 -20.84 -16.19 -11.66
C LEU A 259 -22.32 -16.02 -11.27
N GLU A 260 -22.70 -16.46 -10.06
CA GLU A 260 -24.04 -16.22 -9.52
C GLU A 260 -24.32 -14.72 -9.38
N ARG A 261 -23.37 -13.96 -8.82
CA ARG A 261 -23.47 -12.51 -8.67
C ARG A 261 -23.59 -11.79 -10.01
N LEU A 262 -22.84 -12.20 -11.03
CA LEU A 262 -22.90 -11.61 -12.37
C LEU A 262 -24.21 -11.90 -13.11
N ARG A 263 -24.94 -12.96 -12.74
CA ARG A 263 -26.28 -13.26 -13.30
C ARG A 263 -27.40 -12.42 -12.66
N GLN A 264 -27.17 -11.90 -11.46
CA GLN A 264 -28.14 -11.13 -10.69
C GLN A 264 -28.01 -9.60 -10.87
N ALA A 265 -26.92 -9.13 -11.48
CA ALA A 265 -26.60 -7.73 -11.72
C ALA A 265 -26.99 -7.31 -13.14
#